data_AF-A0A2W5EHF1-F1
#
_entry.id   AF-A0A2W5EHF1-F1
#
_cell.length_a   1.000
_cell.length_b   1.000
_cell.length_c   1.000
_cell.angle_alpha   90.00
_cell.angle_beta   90.00
_cell.angle_gamma   90.00
#
_symmetry.space_group_name_H-M   'P 1'
#
loop_
_entity.id
_entity.type
_entity.pdbx_description
1 polymer ?
#
loop_
_entity_poly.entity_id
_entity_poly.type
_entity_poly.pdbx_seq_one_letter_code
_entity_poly.pdbx_strand_id
1 'polypeptide(L)'
;MFNYTFHWNQALKALPQLLDGAVVTLQIAILSMVIGLSCAIVLTLFRLSGNRILGAFAAVWVEIARNTPALFQIYMAHFGLGNFGIHLSPYTALLVGIAFNNAGYLAENFRGALKAIPDTQTRSGRSLGMTSMQTFRLIILPQ
;
A
#
# COMPACT_ATOMS: atom_id res chain seq x y z
N MET A 1 16.48 40.96 13.39
CA MET A 1 16.80 39.61 12.87
C MET A 1 15.74 39.26 11.85
N PHE A 2 16.10 38.67 10.70
CA PHE A 2 15.30 38.46 9.47
C PHE A 2 15.38 39.57 8.39
N ASN A 3 16.61 39.83 7.90
CA ASN A 3 16.83 40.38 6.56
C ASN A 3 16.94 39.22 5.55
N TYR A 4 15.84 38.51 5.28
CA TYR A 4 15.80 37.48 4.24
C TYR A 4 15.03 38.01 3.03
N THR A 5 15.65 37.93 1.85
CA THR A 5 15.02 38.29 0.58
C THR A 5 14.66 37.03 -0.20
N PHE A 6 13.40 36.90 -0.59
CA PHE A 6 12.96 35.79 -1.42
C PHE A 6 13.49 35.93 -2.86
N HIS A 7 14.10 34.87 -3.38
CA HIS A 7 14.66 34.83 -4.73
C HIS A 7 13.78 34.01 -5.70
N TRP A 8 12.53 34.43 -5.91
CA TRP A 8 11.54 33.73 -6.75
C TRP A 8 11.98 33.50 -8.20
N ASN A 9 12.79 34.40 -8.75
CA ASN A 9 13.31 34.26 -10.12
C ASN A 9 14.13 32.98 -10.31
N GLN A 10 14.82 32.48 -9.28
CA GLN A 10 15.56 31.22 -9.38
C GLN A 10 14.61 30.02 -9.41
N ALA A 11 13.56 30.04 -8.59
CA ALA A 11 12.54 29.00 -8.58
C ALA A 11 11.80 28.92 -9.93
N LEU A 12 11.43 30.06 -10.51
CA LEU A 12 10.76 30.12 -11.82
C LEU A 12 11.65 29.64 -12.96
N LYS A 13 12.96 29.88 -12.90
CA LYS A 13 13.93 29.33 -13.87
C LYS A 13 14.06 27.81 -13.75
N ALA A 14 13.97 27.26 -12.54
CA ALA A 14 14.00 25.83 -12.30
C ALA A 14 12.65 25.13 -12.54
N LEU A 15 11.59 25.89 -12.85
CA LEU A 15 10.23 25.35 -13.00
C LEU A 15 10.13 24.15 -13.95
N PRO A 16 10.79 24.12 -15.13
CA PRO A 16 10.77 22.93 -16.00
C PRO A 16 11.31 21.67 -15.31
N GLN A 17 12.43 21.78 -14.59
CA GLN A 17 13.04 20.66 -13.87
C GLN A 17 12.17 20.20 -12.69
N LEU A 18 11.50 21.13 -12.02
CA LEU A 18 10.54 20.82 -10.96
C LEU A 18 9.31 20.09 -11.52
N LEU A 19 8.84 20.46 -12.71
CA LEU A 19 7.75 19.77 -13.40
C LEU A 19 8.16 18.35 -13.81
N ASP A 20 9.39 18.15 -14.28
CA ASP A 20 9.92 16.80 -14.55
C ASP A 20 9.91 15.94 -13.28
N GLY A 21 10.34 16.51 -12.14
CA GLY A 21 10.26 15.86 -10.83
C GLY A 21 8.82 15.56 -10.39
N ALA A 22 7.88 16.45 -10.68
CA ALA A 22 6.45 16.25 -10.40
C ALA A 22 5.87 15.10 -11.23
N VAL A 23 6.27 14.96 -12.49
CA VAL A 23 5.87 13.83 -13.35
C VAL A 23 6.37 12.51 -12.75
N VAL A 24 7.64 12.43 -12.35
CA VAL A 24 8.19 11.23 -11.70
C VAL A 24 7.45 10.90 -10.40
N THR A 25 7.11 11.93 -9.61
CA THR A 25 6.33 11.77 -8.38
C THR A 25 4.95 11.18 -8.67
N LEU A 26 4.26 11.69 -9.69
CA LEU A 26 2.95 11.19 -10.11
C LEU A 26 3.03 9.74 -10.60
N GLN A 27 4.05 9.40 -11.39
CA GLN A 27 4.28 8.03 -11.85
C GLN A 27 4.46 7.07 -10.66
N ILE A 28 5.33 7.40 -9.71
CA ILE A 28 5.58 6.56 -8.53
C ILE A 28 4.32 6.46 -7.66
N ALA A 29 3.58 7.55 -7.47
CA ALA A 29 2.35 7.54 -6.68
C ALA A 29 1.29 6.60 -7.29
N ILE A 30 1.06 6.70 -8.61
CA ILE A 30 0.06 5.87 -9.30
C ILE A 30 0.51 4.40 -9.31
N LEU A 31 1.75 4.12 -9.73
CA LEU A 31 2.23 2.75 -9.86
C LEU A 31 2.35 2.06 -8.49
N SER A 32 2.87 2.74 -7.48
CA SER A 32 2.98 2.16 -6.13
C SER A 32 1.61 1.94 -5.50
N MET A 33 0.61 2.79 -5.80
CA MET A 33 -0.78 2.57 -5.39
C MET A 33 -1.38 1.34 -6.07
N VAL A 34 -1.25 1.21 -7.39
CA VAL A 34 -1.80 0.07 -8.14
C VAL A 34 -1.17 -1.25 -7.68
N ILE A 35 0.16 -1.30 -7.55
CA ILE A 35 0.88 -2.48 -7.06
C ILE A 35 0.49 -2.77 -5.60
N GLY A 36 0.54 -1.76 -4.74
CA GLY A 36 0.19 -1.90 -3.33
C GLY A 36 -1.24 -2.39 -3.12
N LEU A 37 -2.20 -1.86 -3.87
CA LEU A 37 -3.60 -2.28 -3.87
C LEU A 37 -3.75 -3.74 -4.29
N SER A 38 -3.07 -4.14 -5.37
CA SER A 38 -3.10 -5.52 -5.85
C SER A 38 -2.56 -6.49 -4.79
N CYS A 39 -1.42 -6.15 -4.19
CA CYS A 39 -0.84 -6.91 -3.08
C CYS A 39 -1.75 -6.92 -1.85
N ALA A 40 -2.38 -5.80 -1.50
CA ALA A 40 -3.28 -5.70 -0.37
C ALA A 40 -4.49 -6.62 -0.51
N ILE A 41 -5.10 -6.69 -1.70
CA ILE A 41 -6.21 -7.62 -1.97
C ILE A 41 -5.77 -9.07 -1.72
N VAL A 42 -4.59 -9.45 -2.21
CA VAL A 42 -4.04 -10.80 -1.98
C VAL A 42 -3.79 -11.05 -0.49
N LEU A 43 -3.18 -10.11 0.23
CA LEU A 43 -2.93 -10.21 1.67
C LEU A 43 -4.23 -10.32 2.49
N THR A 44 -5.28 -9.57 2.10
CA THR A 44 -6.60 -9.68 2.71
C THR A 44 -7.23 -11.05 2.44
N LEU A 45 -7.16 -11.56 1.21
CA LEU A 45 -7.63 -12.91 0.89
C LEU A 45 -6.89 -13.99 1.67
N PHE A 46 -5.57 -13.86 1.85
CA PHE A 46 -4.79 -14.77 2.69
C PHE A 46 -5.28 -14.80 4.13
N ARG A 47 -5.58 -13.63 4.72
CA ARG A 47 -6.18 -13.55 6.06
C ARG A 47 -7.58 -14.18 6.14
N LEU A 48 -8.38 -14.11 5.06
CA LEU A 48 -9.73 -14.69 5.01
C LEU A 48 -9.76 -16.19 4.66
N SER A 49 -8.66 -16.74 4.14
CA SER A 49 -8.60 -18.12 3.60
C SER A 49 -8.79 -19.24 4.64
N GLY A 50 -8.67 -18.93 5.94
CA GLY A 50 -8.66 -19.92 7.02
C GLY A 50 -7.35 -20.72 7.14
N ASN A 51 -6.43 -20.62 6.18
CA ASN A 51 -5.12 -21.24 6.26
C ASN A 51 -4.19 -20.44 7.21
N ARG A 52 -3.76 -21.08 8.29
CA ARG A 52 -2.90 -20.46 9.31
C ARG A 52 -1.58 -19.95 8.76
N ILE A 53 -0.97 -20.63 7.78
CA ILE A 53 0.31 -20.25 7.19
C ILE A 53 0.15 -18.97 6.35
N LEU A 54 -0.87 -18.93 5.49
CA LEU A 54 -1.15 -17.74 4.66
C LEU A 54 -1.55 -16.55 5.52
N GLY A 55 -2.39 -16.78 6.54
CA GLY A 55 -2.77 -15.75 7.51
C GLY A 55 -1.57 -15.21 8.29
N ALA A 56 -0.64 -16.07 8.71
CA ALA A 56 0.59 -15.67 9.39
C ALA A 56 1.52 -14.86 8.46
N PHE A 57 1.71 -15.29 7.22
CA PHE A 57 2.49 -14.54 6.24
C PHE A 57 1.92 -13.14 6.02
N ALA A 58 0.60 -13.03 5.81
CA ALA A 58 -0.05 -11.75 5.64
C ALA A 58 0.02 -10.88 6.92
N ALA A 59 -0.01 -11.49 8.10
CA ALA A 59 0.19 -10.78 9.35
C ALA A 59 1.60 -10.21 9.46
N VAL A 60 2.63 -11.02 9.23
CA VAL A 60 4.03 -10.58 9.26
C VAL A 60 4.29 -9.46 8.26
N TRP A 61 3.79 -9.59 7.03
CA TRP A 61 3.90 -8.52 6.03
C TRP A 61 3.31 -7.20 6.54
N VAL A 62 2.07 -7.23 7.02
CA VAL A 62 1.35 -6.02 7.50
C VAL A 62 2.06 -5.40 8.70
N GLU A 63 2.51 -6.21 9.66
CA GLU A 63 3.24 -5.72 10.84
C GLU A 63 4.57 -5.06 10.44
N ILE A 64 5.35 -5.69 9.55
CA ILE A 64 6.61 -5.08 9.08
C ILE A 64 6.33 -3.80 8.32
N ALA A 65 5.39 -3.83 7.37
CA ALA A 65 5.08 -2.69 6.51
C ALA A 65 4.63 -1.45 7.29
N ARG A 66 3.83 -1.63 8.35
CA ARG A 66 3.25 -0.52 9.13
C ARG A 66 4.12 -0.08 10.31
N ASN A 67 4.92 -0.98 10.89
CA ASN A 67 5.74 -0.67 12.07
C ASN A 67 7.20 -0.33 11.74
N THR A 68 7.59 -0.33 10.45
CA THR A 68 8.92 0.14 10.02
C THR A 68 8.81 1.41 9.17
N PRO A 69 9.70 2.41 9.35
CA PRO A 69 9.63 3.65 8.59
C PRO A 69 9.72 3.39 7.08
N ALA A 70 8.86 4.03 6.28
CA ALA A 70 8.90 3.91 4.82
C ALA A 70 10.27 4.28 4.24
N LEU A 71 10.91 5.31 4.80
CA LEU A 71 12.26 5.70 4.42
C LEU A 71 13.26 4.56 4.63
N PHE A 72 13.18 3.86 5.78
CA PHE A 72 14.03 2.70 6.05
C PHE A 72 13.80 1.57 5.04
N GLN A 73 12.54 1.29 4.69
CA GLN A 73 12.19 0.27 3.69
C GLN A 73 12.80 0.59 2.32
N ILE A 74 12.74 1.85 1.87
CA ILE A 74 13.35 2.31 0.61
C ILE A 74 14.88 2.18 0.66
N TYR A 75 15.50 2.60 1.77
CA TYR A 75 16.95 2.48 1.96
C TYR A 75 17.41 1.02 1.96
N MET A 76 16.67 0.12 2.60
CA MET A 76 16.99 -1.31 2.57
C MET A 76 16.81 -1.92 1.17
N ALA A 77 15.79 -1.50 0.43
CA ALA A 77 15.62 -1.91 -0.96
C ALA A 77 16.78 -1.46 -1.85
N HIS A 78 17.31 -0.25 -1.64
CA HIS A 78 18.41 0.26 -2.47
C HIS A 78 19.80 -0.22 -2.00
N PHE A 79 20.15 0.04 -0.74
CA PHE A 79 21.48 -0.21 -0.20
C PHE A 79 21.60 -1.58 0.48
N GLY A 80 20.55 -2.02 1.18
CA GLY A 80 20.55 -3.31 1.87
C GLY A 80 20.71 -4.48 0.90
N LEU A 81 19.91 -4.48 -0.19
CA LEU A 81 20.02 -5.46 -1.27
C LEU A 81 21.37 -5.37 -2.03
N GLY A 82 21.97 -4.18 -2.10
CA GLY A 82 23.28 -3.97 -2.70
C GLY A 82 24.39 -4.81 -2.04
N ASN A 83 24.31 -5.03 -0.71
CA ASN A 83 25.24 -5.90 0.00
C ASN A 83 25.12 -7.38 -0.38
N PHE A 84 24.00 -7.78 -0.98
CA PHE A 84 23.77 -9.12 -1.54
C PHE A 84 24.02 -9.17 -3.05
N GLY A 85 24.57 -8.11 -3.65
CA GLY A 85 24.85 -8.01 -5.08
C GLY A 85 23.66 -7.61 -5.95
N ILE A 86 22.53 -7.22 -5.34
CA ILE A 86 21.32 -6.78 -6.06
C ILE A 86 21.26 -5.26 -6.01
N HIS A 87 21.56 -4.61 -7.14
CA HIS A 87 21.58 -3.16 -7.25
C HIS A 87 20.31 -2.64 -7.92
N LEU A 88 19.34 -2.21 -7.11
CA LEU A 88 18.13 -1.56 -7.62
C LEU A 88 18.42 -0.10 -7.98
N SER A 89 17.84 0.39 -9.08
CA SER A 89 17.87 1.83 -9.38
C SER A 89 17.15 2.62 -8.27
N PRO A 90 17.48 3.91 -8.05
CA PRO A 90 16.76 4.76 -7.08
C PRO A 90 15.24 4.78 -7.32
N TYR A 91 14.84 4.83 -8.59
CA TYR A 91 13.42 4.78 -8.99
C TYR A 91 12.76 3.47 -8.56
N THR A 92 13.39 2.32 -8.87
CA THR A 92 12.85 1.00 -8.53
C THR A 92 12.79 0.78 -7.02
N ALA A 93 13.83 1.19 -6.29
CA ALA A 93 13.85 1.06 -4.83
C ALA A 93 12.75 1.90 -4.17
N LEU A 94 12.54 3.13 -4.65
CA LEU A 94 11.45 3.99 -4.19
C LEU A 94 10.08 3.39 -4.51
N LEU A 95 9.88 2.91 -5.75
CA LEU A 95 8.63 2.27 -6.17
C LEU A 95 8.31 1.03 -5.30
N VAL A 96 9.27 0.13 -5.11
CA VAL A 96 9.09 -1.10 -4.32
C VAL A 96 8.86 -0.78 -2.85
N GLY A 97 9.65 0.13 -2.25
CA GLY A 97 9.51 0.50 -0.85
C GLY A 97 8.14 1.11 -0.55
N ILE A 98 7.67 2.04 -1.39
CA ILE A 98 6.34 2.65 -1.23
C ILE A 98 5.22 1.65 -1.53
N ALA A 99 5.36 0.79 -2.54
CA ALA A 99 4.35 -0.23 -2.84
C ALA A 99 4.21 -1.25 -1.69
N PHE A 100 5.34 -1.68 -1.11
CA PHE A 100 5.38 -2.56 0.06
C PHE A 100 4.66 -1.92 1.26
N ASN A 101 4.95 -0.64 1.54
CA ASN A 101 4.30 0.13 2.58
C ASN A 101 2.78 0.23 2.35
N ASN A 102 2.38 0.68 1.17
CA ASN A 102 0.97 0.82 0.76
C ASN A 102 0.21 -0.50 0.89
N ALA A 103 0.80 -1.63 0.49
CA ALA A 103 0.16 -2.94 0.61
C ALA A 103 -0.21 -3.27 2.06
N GLY A 104 0.67 -2.96 3.02
CA GLY A 104 0.41 -3.18 4.44
C GLY A 104 -0.72 -2.31 4.99
N TYR A 105 -0.70 -1.01 4.69
CA TYR A 105 -1.77 -0.10 5.12
C TYR A 105 -3.11 -0.41 4.46
N LEU A 106 -3.14 -0.67 3.15
CA LEU A 106 -4.37 -0.99 2.43
C LEU A 106 -4.96 -2.33 2.87
N ALA A 107 -4.15 -3.35 3.13
CA ALA A 107 -4.63 -4.63 3.64
C ALA A 107 -5.33 -4.46 4.99
N GLU A 108 -4.80 -3.58 5.85
CA GLU A 108 -5.43 -3.25 7.13
C GLU A 108 -6.70 -2.41 6.95
N ASN A 109 -6.71 -1.46 6.01
CA ASN A 109 -7.91 -0.70 5.68
C ASN A 109 -9.04 -1.63 5.23
N PHE A 110 -8.75 -2.61 4.36
CA PHE A 110 -9.73 -3.63 3.96
C PHE A 110 -10.18 -4.50 5.13
N ARG A 111 -9.26 -4.91 6.01
CA ARG A 111 -9.62 -5.66 7.23
C ARG A 111 -10.54 -4.84 8.14
N GLY A 112 -10.26 -3.54 8.28
CA GLY A 112 -11.08 -2.59 9.04
C GLY A 112 -12.46 -2.43 8.44
N ALA A 113 -12.53 -2.21 7.11
CA ALA A 113 -13.78 -2.09 6.36
C ALA A 113 -14.65 -3.34 6.49
N LEU A 114 -14.08 -4.53 6.24
CA LEU A 114 -14.80 -5.80 6.38
C LEU A 114 -15.30 -6.05 7.80
N LYS A 115 -14.54 -5.64 8.82
CA LYS A 115 -14.94 -5.76 10.24
C LYS A 115 -16.02 -4.75 10.64
N ALA A 116 -16.14 -3.63 9.94
CA ALA A 116 -17.15 -2.62 10.22
C ALA A 116 -18.57 -3.07 9.81
N ILE A 117 -18.67 -4.02 8.89
CA ILE A 117 -19.95 -4.55 8.40
C ILE A 117 -20.59 -5.43 9.50
N PRO A 118 -21.84 -5.16 9.92
CA PRO A 118 -22.50 -5.96 10.94
C PRO A 118 -22.67 -7.43 10.53
N ASP A 119 -22.32 -8.36 11.43
CA ASP A 119 -22.49 -9.80 11.22
C ASP A 119 -23.93 -10.22 10.89
N THR A 120 -24.92 -9.38 11.26
CA THR A 120 -26.33 -9.58 10.90
C THR A 120 -26.54 -9.62 9.38
N GLN A 121 -25.77 -8.87 8.59
CA GLN A 121 -25.84 -8.92 7.12
C GLN A 121 -25.48 -10.30 6.59
N THR A 122 -24.38 -10.86 7.09
CA THR A 122 -23.96 -12.22 6.75
C THR A 122 -25.00 -13.25 7.17
N ARG A 123 -25.51 -13.16 8.41
CA ARG A 123 -26.53 -14.09 8.93
C ARG A 123 -27.84 -14.01 8.15
N SER A 124 -28.33 -12.81 7.83
CA SER A 124 -29.55 -12.61 7.03
C SER A 124 -29.42 -13.21 5.63
N GLY A 125 -28.28 -12.99 4.95
CA GLY A 125 -28.04 -13.59 3.64
C GLY A 125 -28.05 -15.12 3.69
N ARG A 126 -27.44 -15.73 4.72
CA ARG A 126 -27.43 -17.18 4.92
C ARG A 126 -28.84 -17.73 5.22
N SER A 127 -29.66 -17.01 5.99
CA SER A 127 -31.06 -17.38 6.28
C SER A 127 -31.97 -17.33 5.04
N LEU A 128 -31.63 -16.51 4.05
CA LEU A 128 -32.30 -16.48 2.74
C LEU A 128 -31.78 -17.56 1.76
N GLY A 129 -30.95 -18.50 2.23
CA GLY A 129 -30.42 -19.60 1.42
C GLY A 129 -29.21 -19.25 0.55
N MET A 130 -28.64 -18.04 0.67
CA MET A 130 -27.45 -17.66 -0.10
C MET A 130 -26.22 -18.45 0.36
N THR A 131 -25.36 -18.86 -0.56
CA THR A 131 -24.01 -19.41 -0.28
C THR A 131 -23.11 -18.34 0.33
N SER A 132 -22.04 -18.73 1.06
CA SER A 132 -21.07 -17.77 1.61
C SER A 132 -20.47 -16.84 0.55
N MET A 133 -20.23 -17.36 -0.66
CA MET A 133 -19.73 -16.56 -1.78
C MET A 133 -20.79 -15.57 -2.31
N GLN A 134 -22.06 -15.99 -2.41
CA GLN A 134 -23.14 -15.08 -2.80
C GLN A 134 -23.33 -13.97 -1.76
N THR A 135 -23.38 -14.32 -0.47
CA THR A 135 -23.47 -13.34 0.62
C THR A 135 -22.29 -12.37 0.59
N PHE A 136 -21.06 -12.87 0.41
CA PHE A 136 -19.89 -12.01 0.30
C PHE A 136 -19.98 -11.07 -0.91
N ARG A 137 -20.21 -11.61 -2.12
CA ARG A 137 -20.18 -10.83 -3.37
C ARG A 137 -21.32 -9.81 -3.48
N LEU A 138 -22.53 -10.16 -3.04
CA LEU A 138 -23.73 -9.37 -3.28
C LEU A 138 -24.12 -8.47 -2.10
N ILE A 139 -23.64 -8.77 -0.88
CA ILE A 139 -24.02 -8.03 0.33
C ILE A 139 -22.80 -7.40 1.00
N ILE A 140 -21.76 -8.18 1.29
CA ILE A 140 -20.61 -7.70 2.09
C ILE A 140 -19.66 -6.82 1.26
N LEU A 141 -19.27 -7.26 0.06
CA LEU A 141 -18.33 -6.55 -0.80
C LEU A 141 -18.80 -5.13 -1.24
N PRO A 142 -20.08 -4.88 -1.55
CA PRO A 142 -20.54 -3.54 -1.94
C PRO A 142 -20.85 -2.58 -0.76
N GLN A 143 -20.71 -3.02 0.50
CA GLN A 143 -20.90 -2.18 1.71
C GLN A 143 -19.58 -1.60 2.19
#